data_AF-A0A1A3PMF1-F1
#
_entry.id   AF-A0A1A3PMF1-F1
#
_cell.length_a   1.000
_cell.length_b   1.000
_cell.length_c   1.000
_cell.angle_alpha   90.00
_cell.angle_beta   90.00
_cell.angle_gamma   90.00
#
_symmetry.space_group_name_H-M   'P 1'
#
loop_
_entity.id
_entity.type
_entity.pdbx_description
1 polymer ?
#
loop_
_entity_poly.entity_id
_entity_poly.type
_entity_poly.pdbx_seq_one_letter_code
_entity_poly.pdbx_strand_id
1 'polypeptide(L)'
;MAVVAGVLLAWPAHADPDTDFANELRTYGIYGQKDYNAWIGKITCKRLYNGLDADADNSAQFVFNQLERGSTTEQAWRFLGAAINTYCPDQVVILRRAAG
;
A
#
# COMPACT_ATOMS: atom_id res chain seq x y z
N MET A 1 -28.63 19.34 -42.17
CA MET A 1 -27.97 18.16 -41.56
C MET A 1 -27.08 18.66 -40.44
N ALA A 2 -27.51 18.55 -39.19
CA ALA A 2 -26.77 19.01 -38.02
C ALA A 2 -26.06 17.81 -37.38
N VAL A 3 -24.73 17.86 -37.29
CA VAL A 3 -23.92 16.83 -36.64
C VAL A 3 -23.80 17.22 -35.17
N VAL A 4 -24.50 16.51 -34.29
CA VAL A 4 -24.38 16.70 -32.85
C VAL A 4 -23.17 15.90 -32.38
N ALA A 5 -22.06 16.59 -32.11
CA ALA A 5 -20.87 16.00 -31.51
C ALA A 5 -21.14 15.70 -30.03
N GLY A 6 -21.48 14.44 -29.72
CA GLY A 6 -21.56 13.96 -28.35
C GLY A 6 -20.17 13.80 -27.76
N VAL A 7 -19.67 14.81 -27.05
CA VAL A 7 -18.52 14.64 -26.16
C VAL A 7 -19.02 13.88 -24.94
N LEU A 8 -18.85 12.56 -24.97
CA LEU A 8 -19.03 11.72 -23.79
C LEU A 8 -18.00 12.18 -22.75
N LEU A 9 -18.50 12.67 -21.62
CA LEU A 9 -17.68 12.99 -20.46
C LEU A 9 -16.98 11.70 -20.02
N ALA A 10 -15.71 11.54 -20.38
CA ALA A 10 -14.89 10.48 -19.83
C ALA A 10 -14.83 10.71 -18.31
N TRP A 11 -15.26 9.72 -17.53
CA TRP A 11 -15.04 9.73 -16.09
C TRP A 11 -13.54 9.89 -15.83
N PRO A 12 -13.14 10.68 -14.82
CA PRO A 12 -11.74 10.81 -14.48
C PRO A 12 -11.20 9.39 -14.26
N ALA A 13 -10.14 9.03 -14.99
CA ALA A 13 -9.41 7.80 -14.71
C ALA A 13 -8.82 7.98 -13.31
N HIS A 14 -9.52 7.47 -12.31
CA HIS A 14 -8.97 7.38 -10.96
C HIS A 14 -7.72 6.52 -11.10
N ALA A 15 -6.57 7.06 -10.72
CA ALA A 15 -5.33 6.31 -10.77
C ALA A 15 -5.54 5.00 -10.00
N ASP A 16 -5.07 3.91 -10.61
CA ASP A 16 -5.01 2.60 -9.96
C ASP A 16 -4.26 2.81 -8.62
N PRO A 17 -4.88 2.51 -7.46
CA PRO A 17 -4.24 2.72 -6.17
C PRO A 17 -2.89 2.01 -6.07
N ASP A 18 -2.67 0.94 -6.85
CA ASP A 18 -1.39 0.24 -6.89
C ASP A 18 -0.28 1.10 -7.56
N THR A 19 -0.64 1.99 -8.49
CA THR A 19 0.28 2.95 -9.12
C THR A 19 0.66 4.05 -8.13
N ASP A 20 -0.31 4.62 -7.43
CA ASP A 20 -0.06 5.66 -6.43
C ASP A 20 0.76 5.11 -5.26
N PHE A 21 0.43 3.89 -4.80
CA PHE A 21 1.19 3.18 -3.79
C PHE A 21 2.64 2.96 -4.21
N ALA A 22 2.88 2.45 -5.43
CA ALA A 22 4.24 2.25 -5.92
C ALA A 22 5.01 3.58 -6.07
N ASN A 23 4.34 4.67 -6.45
CA ASN A 23 4.95 6.00 -6.52
C ASN A 23 5.32 6.51 -5.12
N GLU A 24 4.46 6.32 -4.13
CA GLU A 24 4.71 6.68 -2.73
C GLU A 24 5.93 5.91 -2.19
N LEU A 25 5.98 4.59 -2.40
CA LEU A 25 7.10 3.76 -1.96
C LEU A 25 8.46 4.23 -2.50
N ARG A 26 8.50 4.73 -3.74
CA ARG A 26 9.72 5.28 -4.33
C ARG A 26 10.22 6.52 -3.58
N THR A 27 9.33 7.30 -2.95
CA THR A 27 9.73 8.44 -2.11
C THR A 27 10.43 7.99 -0.81
N TYR A 28 10.15 6.78 -0.35
CA TYR A 28 10.83 6.13 0.78
C TYR A 28 12.11 5.39 0.38
N GLY A 29 12.51 5.48 -0.89
CA GLY A 29 13.63 4.71 -1.44
C GLY A 29 13.35 3.22 -1.54
N ILE A 30 12.07 2.82 -1.55
CA ILE A 30 11.65 1.42 -1.69
C ILE A 30 11.31 1.18 -3.15
N TYR A 31 12.14 0.37 -3.80
CA TYR A 31 12.01 0.01 -5.20
C TYR A 31 11.52 -1.43 -5.34
N GLY A 32 10.84 -1.72 -6.45
CA GLY A 32 10.26 -3.03 -6.71
C GLY A 32 9.25 -2.97 -7.85
N GLN A 33 8.76 -4.14 -8.26
CA GLN A 33 7.69 -4.23 -9.25
C GLN A 33 6.37 -3.74 -8.65
N LYS A 34 5.63 -2.88 -9.36
CA LYS A 34 4.34 -2.29 -8.91
C LYS A 34 3.40 -3.34 -8.33
N ASP A 35 3.10 -4.38 -9.11
CA ASP A 35 2.12 -5.39 -8.73
C ASP A 35 2.60 -6.29 -7.59
N TYR A 36 3.91 -6.50 -7.47
CA TYR A 36 4.49 -7.24 -6.35
C TYR A 36 4.39 -6.46 -5.04
N ASN A 37 4.74 -5.18 -5.06
CA ASN A 37 4.59 -4.31 -3.90
C ASN A 37 3.11 -4.19 -3.50
N ALA A 38 2.21 -3.98 -4.47
CA ALA A 38 0.77 -3.96 -4.21
C ALA A 38 0.27 -5.28 -3.61
N TRP A 39 0.76 -6.42 -4.09
CA TRP A 39 0.46 -7.73 -3.52
C TRP A 39 0.92 -7.85 -2.06
N ILE A 40 2.14 -7.41 -1.73
CA ILE A 40 2.64 -7.37 -0.34
C ILE A 40 1.74 -6.48 0.54
N GLY A 41 1.32 -5.31 0.05
CA GLY A 41 0.41 -4.43 0.79
C GLY A 41 -0.93 -5.11 1.09
N LYS A 42 -1.55 -5.71 0.06
CA LYS A 42 -2.83 -6.42 0.19
C LYS A 42 -2.74 -7.65 1.08
N ILE A 43 -1.68 -8.45 0.99
CA ILE A 43 -1.50 -9.63 1.84
C ILE A 43 -1.22 -9.25 3.30
N THR A 44 -0.51 -8.14 3.56
CA THR A 44 -0.32 -7.59 4.91
C THR A 44 -1.67 -7.26 5.55
N CYS A 45 -2.55 -6.55 4.83
CA CYS A 45 -3.92 -6.29 5.29
C CYS A 45 -4.71 -7.58 5.53
N LYS A 46 -4.62 -8.56 4.63
CA LYS A 46 -5.29 -9.87 4.82
C LYS A 46 -4.78 -10.62 6.05
N ARG A 47 -3.47 -10.54 6.36
CA ARG A 47 -2.89 -11.14 7.56
C ARG A 47 -3.45 -10.49 8.82
N LEU A 48 -3.56 -9.17 8.85
CA LEU A 48 -4.18 -8.42 9.95
C LEU A 48 -5.64 -8.80 10.17
N TYR A 49 -6.46 -8.80 9.11
CA TYR A 49 -7.88 -9.18 9.21
C TYR A 49 -8.08 -10.61 9.73
N ASN A 50 -7.15 -11.51 9.39
CA ASN A 50 -7.21 -12.90 9.81
C ASN A 50 -6.52 -13.17 11.16
N GLY A 51 -5.98 -12.14 11.82
CA GLY A 51 -5.23 -12.28 13.08
C GLY A 51 -3.93 -13.07 12.96
N LEU A 52 -3.36 -13.20 11.76
CA LEU A 52 -2.04 -13.81 11.54
C LEU A 52 -0.91 -12.90 12.02
N ASP A 53 -1.09 -11.60 11.88
CA ASP A 53 -0.26 -10.59 12.51
C ASP A 53 -1.04 -10.06 13.73
N ALA A 54 -0.46 -10.19 14.93
CA ALA A 54 -1.12 -9.78 16.16
C ALA A 54 -1.08 -8.25 16.35
N ASP A 55 -0.02 -7.62 15.82
CA ASP A 55 0.25 -6.20 15.93
C ASP A 55 1.00 -5.66 14.70
N ALA A 56 1.33 -4.37 14.75
CA ALA A 56 2.05 -3.71 13.68
C ALA A 56 3.50 -4.20 13.54
N ASP A 57 4.14 -4.65 14.62
CA ASP A 57 5.50 -5.18 14.61
C ASP A 57 5.58 -6.49 13.81
N ASN A 58 4.62 -7.41 14.00
CA ASN A 58 4.51 -8.63 13.19
C ASN A 58 4.33 -8.30 11.70
N SER A 59 3.46 -7.35 11.38
CA SER A 59 3.25 -6.92 9.98
C SER A 59 4.48 -6.23 9.41
N ALA A 60 5.17 -5.38 10.18
CA ALA A 60 6.40 -4.71 9.75
C ALA A 60 7.52 -5.72 9.50
N GLN A 61 7.64 -6.74 10.35
CA GLN A 61 8.60 -7.83 10.16
C GLN A 61 8.27 -8.66 8.91
N PHE A 62 6.99 -8.98 8.68
CA PHE A 62 6.56 -9.64 7.45
C PHE A 62 6.96 -8.84 6.22
N VAL A 63 6.62 -7.54 6.19
CA VAL A 63 6.96 -6.62 5.09
C VAL A 63 8.47 -6.56 4.89
N PHE A 64 9.26 -6.36 5.96
CA PHE A 64 10.72 -6.31 5.90
C PHE A 64 11.32 -7.54 5.21
N ASN A 65 10.79 -8.73 5.51
CA ASN A 65 11.24 -9.98 4.91
C ASN A 65 10.91 -10.11 3.40
N GLN A 66 10.02 -9.27 2.87
CA GLN A 66 9.69 -9.22 1.43
C GLN A 66 10.50 -8.17 0.67
N LEU A 67 11.09 -7.19 1.36
CA LEU A 67 11.85 -6.11 0.72
C LEU A 67 13.20 -6.59 0.19
N GLU A 68 13.79 -5.81 -0.72
CA GLU A 68 15.11 -6.09 -1.27
C GLU A 68 16.18 -6.15 -0.18
N ARG A 69 17.22 -6.98 -0.40
CA ARG A 69 18.33 -7.12 0.55
C ARG A 69 19.03 -5.76 0.74
N GLY A 70 19.25 -5.38 1.99
CA GLY A 70 19.82 -4.07 2.34
C GLY A 70 18.77 -3.01 2.68
N SER A 71 17.47 -3.33 2.56
CA SER A 71 16.39 -2.48 3.08
C SER A 71 16.50 -2.28 4.59
N THR A 72 15.94 -1.19 5.08
CA THR A 72 15.98 -0.81 6.50
C THR A 72 14.67 -1.12 7.23
N THR A 73 14.74 -1.22 8.55
CA THR A 73 13.54 -1.34 9.39
C THR A 73 12.62 -0.13 9.19
N GLU A 74 13.17 1.09 9.05
CA GLU A 74 12.37 2.27 8.74
C GLU A 74 11.59 2.12 7.43
N GLN A 75 12.23 1.60 6.37
CA GLN A 75 11.55 1.36 5.10
C GLN A 75 10.39 0.37 5.24
N ALA A 76 10.55 -0.70 6.02
CA ALA A 76 9.45 -1.63 6.27
C ALA A 76 8.27 -0.96 7.00
N TRP A 77 8.55 -0.10 7.97
CA TRP A 77 7.50 0.66 8.66
C TRP A 77 6.81 1.69 7.76
N ARG A 78 7.57 2.38 6.89
CA ARG A 78 7.01 3.30 5.88
C ARG A 78 6.11 2.56 4.91
N PHE A 79 6.57 1.40 4.42
CA PHE A 79 5.78 0.53 3.57
C PHE A 79 4.49 0.08 4.27
N LEU A 80 4.59 -0.39 5.52
CA LEU A 80 3.43 -0.83 6.29
C LEU A 80 2.41 0.30 6.45
N GLY A 81 2.87 1.51 6.79
CA GLY A 81 2.02 2.69 6.89
C GLY A 81 1.28 2.98 5.58
N ALA A 82 2.01 3.01 4.45
CA ALA A 82 1.42 3.22 3.14
C ALA A 82 0.43 2.10 2.76
N ALA A 83 0.73 0.84 3.07
CA ALA A 83 -0.12 -0.30 2.79
C ALA A 83 -1.44 -0.23 3.57
N ILE A 84 -1.38 0.08 4.86
CA ILE A 84 -2.58 0.24 5.71
C ILE A 84 -3.43 1.40 5.20
N ASN A 85 -2.84 2.55 4.93
CA ASN A 85 -3.57 3.70 4.42
C ASN A 85 -4.25 3.43 3.07
N THR A 86 -3.60 2.66 2.19
CA THR A 86 -4.09 2.38 0.84
C THR A 86 -5.13 1.26 0.79
N TYR A 87 -4.89 0.16 1.52
CA TYR A 87 -5.63 -1.10 1.31
C TYR A 87 -6.49 -1.55 2.51
N CYS A 88 -6.22 -1.08 3.72
CA CYS A 88 -7.01 -1.42 4.92
C CYS A 88 -7.04 -0.26 5.93
N PRO A 89 -7.60 0.91 5.56
CA PRO A 89 -7.53 2.12 6.40
C PRO A 89 -8.25 1.98 7.74
N ASP A 90 -9.18 1.04 7.88
CA ASP A 90 -9.83 0.67 9.13
C ASP A 90 -8.87 -0.01 10.12
N GLN A 91 -7.75 -0.57 9.66
CA GLN A 91 -6.69 -1.14 10.50
C GLN A 91 -5.68 -0.11 11.01
N VAL A 92 -5.81 1.19 10.69
CA VAL A 92 -4.86 2.24 11.13
C VAL A 92 -4.64 2.29 12.65
N VAL A 93 -5.59 1.76 13.43
CA VAL A 93 -5.48 1.64 14.89
C VAL A 93 -4.26 0.82 15.32
N ILE A 94 -3.81 -0.17 14.54
CA ILE A 94 -2.65 -0.99 14.90
C ILE A 94 -1.35 -0.18 14.88
N LEU A 95 -1.22 0.79 13.97
CA LEU A 95 -0.08 1.71 13.93
C LEU A 95 -0.06 2.65 15.13
N ARG A 96 -1.24 3.15 15.55
CA ARG A 96 -1.36 4.03 16.72
C ARG A 96 -0.99 3.31 18.01
N ARG A 97 -1.31 2.02 18.12
CA ARG A 97 -0.94 1.19 19.27
C ARG A 97 0.57 0.95 19.37
N ALA A 98 1.27 0.86 18.25
CA ALA A 98 2.72 0.68 18.24
C ALA A 98 3.51 1.97 18.53
N ALA A 99 2.88 3.14 18.35
CA ALA A 99 3.51 4.45 18.57
C ALA A 99 3.39 4.98 20.02
N GLY A 100 2.74 4.25 20.92
CA GLY A 100 2.52 4.63 22.33
C GLY A 100 3.05 3.58 23.28
#